data_AF-A0A2T4DER8-F1
#
_entry.id   AF-A0A2T4DER8-F1
#
_cell.length_a   1.000
_cell.length_b   1.000
_cell.length_c   1.000
_cell.angle_alpha   90.00
_cell.angle_beta   90.00
_cell.angle_gamma   90.00
#
_symmetry.space_group_name_H-M   'P 1'
#
loop_
_entity.id
_entity.type
_entity.pdbx_description
1 polymer ?
#
loop_
_entity_poly.entity_id
_entity_poly.type
_entity_poly.pdbx_seq_one_letter_code
_entity_poly.pdbx_strand_id
1 'polypeptide(L)'
;MSKLTKEQIDQFFISQFQSFESKLNGESKKPLHQVRRNAFEAFRENGLPVAKNEEYKYTNIAKAFGRNLNVEALAEEASEFTADDIQKHFIPDLDAINLVFVNGQFNESLSHLQNLPEGLH
;
A
#
# COMPACT_ATOMS: atom_id res chain seq x y z
N MET A 1 19.69 10.43 -9.65
CA MET A 1 18.89 9.29 -10.14
C MET A 1 18.13 9.72 -11.40
N SER A 2 18.11 8.90 -12.45
CA SER A 2 17.28 9.16 -13.64
C SER A 2 15.80 9.00 -13.27
N LYS A 3 14.92 9.82 -13.86
CA LYS A 3 13.47 9.68 -13.66
C LYS A 3 12.98 8.41 -14.32
N LEU A 4 12.14 7.65 -13.62
CA LEU A 4 11.48 6.47 -14.19
C LEU A 4 10.43 6.90 -15.22
N THR A 5 10.35 6.20 -16.35
CA THR A 5 9.26 6.36 -17.32
C THR A 5 7.99 5.69 -16.81
N LYS A 6 6.84 6.04 -17.41
CA LYS A 6 5.56 5.38 -17.10
C LYS A 6 5.67 3.87 -17.26
N GLU A 7 6.27 3.42 -18.37
CA GLU A 7 6.42 2.00 -18.70
C GLU A 7 7.26 1.27 -17.66
N GLN A 8 8.35 1.90 -17.19
CA GLN A 8 9.18 1.33 -16.13
C GLN A 8 8.41 1.18 -14.81
N ILE A 9 7.56 2.16 -14.47
CA ILE A 9 6.75 2.13 -13.25
C ILE A 9 5.63 1.07 -13.37
N ASP A 10 4.96 1.01 -14.52
CA ASP A 10 3.92 0.00 -14.77
C ASP A 10 4.51 -1.43 -14.67
N GLN A 11 5.68 -1.66 -15.30
CA GLN A 11 6.37 -2.95 -15.23
C GLN A 11 6.83 -3.30 -13.81
N PHE A 12 7.28 -2.30 -13.04
CA PHE A 12 7.60 -2.49 -11.63
C PHE A 12 6.39 -2.99 -10.83
N PHE A 13 5.22 -2.36 -10.95
CA PHE A 13 4.04 -2.83 -10.23
C PHE A 13 3.56 -4.20 -10.70
N ILE A 14 3.69 -4.52 -11.99
CA ILE A 14 3.42 -5.85 -12.56
C ILE A 14 4.32 -6.91 -11.93
N SER A 15 5.63 -6.70 -11.87
CA SER A 15 6.53 -7.68 -11.27
C SER A 15 6.28 -7.84 -9.76
N GLN A 16 5.99 -6.74 -9.05
CA GLN A 16 5.68 -6.78 -7.62
C GLN A 16 4.40 -7.58 -7.33
N PHE A 17 3.33 -7.36 -8.11
CA PHE A 17 2.09 -8.11 -7.92
C PHE A 17 2.26 -9.60 -8.23
N GLN A 18 3.00 -9.95 -9.28
CA GLN A 18 3.32 -11.34 -9.60
C GLN A 18 4.15 -12.02 -8.49
N SER A 19 5.14 -11.32 -7.93
CA SER A 19 5.91 -11.83 -6.79
C SER A 19 5.03 -12.04 -5.56
N PHE A 20 4.13 -11.09 -5.28
CA PHE A 20 3.14 -11.23 -4.22
C PHE A 20 2.25 -12.46 -4.46
N GLU A 21 1.71 -12.65 -5.66
CA GLU A 21 0.87 -13.80 -6.01
C GLU A 21 1.58 -15.13 -5.79
N SER A 22 2.85 -15.26 -6.17
CA SER A 22 3.62 -16.49 -5.99
C SER A 22 3.83 -16.90 -4.53
N LYS A 23 3.67 -15.96 -3.58
CA LYS A 23 3.85 -16.20 -2.14
C LYS A 23 2.54 -16.54 -1.42
N LEU A 24 1.39 -16.47 -2.10
CA LEU A 24 0.08 -16.75 -1.51
C LEU A 24 -0.16 -18.26 -1.41
N ASN A 25 0.38 -18.88 -0.35
CA ASN A 25 0.19 -20.30 -0.03
C ASN A 25 -1.27 -20.61 0.37
N GLY A 26 -2.19 -20.68 -0.60
CA GLY A 26 -3.61 -21.01 -0.41
C GLY A 26 -4.54 -19.80 -0.22
N GLU A 27 -3.98 -18.63 0.09
CA GLU A 27 -4.70 -17.35 0.20
C GLU A 27 -5.26 -16.83 -1.14
N SER A 28 -4.77 -17.35 -2.26
CA SER A 28 -5.19 -16.98 -3.61
C SER A 28 -6.65 -17.30 -3.93
N LYS A 29 -7.31 -18.16 -3.13
CA LYS A 29 -8.73 -18.50 -3.31
C LYS A 29 -9.67 -17.62 -2.49
N LYS A 30 -9.15 -16.73 -1.63
CA LYS A 30 -10.01 -15.89 -0.78
C LYS A 30 -10.71 -14.80 -1.60
N PRO A 31 -11.94 -14.40 -1.21
CA PRO A 31 -12.69 -13.34 -1.91
C PRO A 31 -11.91 -12.04 -2.07
N LEU A 32 -11.15 -11.63 -1.05
CA LEU A 32 -10.32 -10.43 -1.10
C LEU A 32 -9.23 -10.51 -2.18
N HIS A 33 -8.65 -11.69 -2.39
CA HIS A 33 -7.65 -11.87 -3.43
C HIS A 33 -8.27 -11.74 -4.82
N GLN A 34 -9.49 -12.22 -5.03
CA GLN A 34 -10.18 -12.04 -6.31
C GLN A 34 -10.42 -10.55 -6.62
N VAL A 35 -10.77 -9.74 -5.62
CA VAL A 35 -10.89 -8.27 -5.79
C VAL A 35 -9.54 -7.67 -6.21
N ARG A 36 -8.45 -8.06 -5.55
CA ARG A 36 -7.10 -7.61 -5.91
C ARG A 36 -6.74 -7.98 -7.34
N ARG A 37 -7.02 -9.22 -7.77
CA ARG A 37 -6.78 -9.67 -9.14
C ARG A 37 -7.56 -8.87 -10.17
N ASN A 38 -8.85 -8.65 -9.95
CA ASN A 38 -9.68 -7.87 -10.87
C ASN A 38 -9.17 -6.43 -11.00
N ALA A 39 -8.81 -5.80 -9.89
CA ALA A 39 -8.22 -4.46 -9.89
C ALA A 39 -6.86 -4.43 -10.60
N PHE A 40 -6.05 -5.47 -10.42
CA PHE A 40 -4.74 -5.58 -11.06
C PHE A 40 -4.84 -5.83 -12.56
N GLU A 41 -5.83 -6.61 -13.01
CA GLU A 41 -6.12 -6.81 -14.43
C GLU A 41 -6.51 -5.49 -15.11
N ALA A 42 -7.38 -4.69 -14.48
CA ALA A 42 -7.70 -3.34 -14.95
C ALA A 42 -6.46 -2.43 -15.01
N PHE A 43 -5.58 -2.51 -14.00
CA PHE A 43 -4.31 -1.78 -14.02
C PHE A 43 -3.39 -2.26 -15.15
N ARG A 44 -3.30 -3.56 -15.42
CA ARG A 44 -2.46 -4.09 -16.50
C ARG A 44 -2.92 -3.63 -17.88
N GLU A 45 -4.23 -3.47 -18.08
CA GLU A 45 -4.81 -2.98 -19.34
C GLU A 45 -4.60 -1.47 -19.53
N ASN A 46 -4.76 -0.68 -18.46
CA ASN A 46 -4.78 0.78 -18.55
C ASN A 46 -3.44 1.45 -18.18
N GLY A 47 -2.62 0.79 -17.36
CA GLY A 47 -1.43 1.32 -16.72
C GLY A 47 -1.72 2.53 -15.83
N LEU A 48 -0.67 3.27 -15.45
CA LEU A 48 -0.85 4.54 -14.75
C LEU A 48 -1.54 5.59 -15.64
N PRO A 49 -2.45 6.39 -15.09
CA PRO A 49 -3.07 7.46 -15.86
C PRO A 49 -2.05 8.58 -16.16
N VAL A 50 -2.24 9.20 -17.32
CA VAL A 50 -1.45 10.33 -17.83
C VAL A 50 -2.34 11.55 -18.03
N ALA A 51 -1.73 12.72 -18.24
CA ALA A 51 -2.49 13.97 -18.48
C ALA A 51 -3.41 13.94 -19.71
N LYS A 52 -3.25 12.96 -20.61
CA LYS A 52 -4.13 12.74 -21.77
C LYS A 52 -5.45 12.06 -21.38
N ASN A 53 -5.50 11.35 -20.25
CA ASN A 53 -6.75 10.87 -19.68
C ASN A 53 -7.49 12.08 -19.08
N GLU A 54 -8.72 12.36 -19.52
CA GLU A 54 -9.44 13.60 -19.17
C GLU A 54 -9.56 13.80 -17.65
N GLU A 55 -9.87 12.73 -16.92
CA GLU A 55 -9.95 12.70 -15.45
C GLU A 55 -8.62 13.06 -14.75
N TYR A 56 -7.49 12.98 -15.44
CA TYR A 56 -6.14 13.19 -14.90
C TYR A 56 -5.40 14.36 -15.56
N LYS A 57 -6.11 15.20 -16.33
CA LYS A 57 -5.54 16.35 -17.04
C LYS A 57 -4.70 17.27 -16.15
N TYR A 58 -5.16 17.48 -14.92
CA TYR A 58 -4.50 18.35 -13.95
C TYR A 58 -3.70 17.61 -12.88
N THR A 59 -3.76 16.27 -12.87
CA THR A 59 -3.08 15.41 -11.89
C THR A 59 -2.37 14.27 -12.60
N ASN A 60 -1.25 14.58 -13.26
CA ASN A 60 -0.46 13.59 -13.99
C ASN A 60 0.25 12.63 -13.00
N ILE A 61 -0.42 11.51 -12.70
CA ILE A 61 0.04 10.50 -11.75
C ILE A 61 1.36 9.88 -12.19
N ALA A 62 1.50 9.46 -13.45
CA ALA A 62 2.74 8.89 -13.97
C ALA A 62 3.96 9.80 -13.73
N LYS A 63 3.79 11.11 -13.91
CA LYS A 63 4.85 12.11 -13.65
C LYS A 63 5.16 12.29 -12.16
N ALA A 64 4.15 12.19 -11.28
CA ALA A 64 4.36 12.25 -9.84
C ALA A 64 5.16 11.04 -9.34
N PHE A 65 4.78 9.84 -9.79
CA PHE A 65 5.47 8.60 -9.45
C PHE A 65 6.90 8.56 -10.00
N GLY A 66 7.13 8.93 -11.26
CA GLY A 66 8.47 8.89 -11.86
C GLY A 66 9.51 9.83 -11.22
N ARG A 67 9.07 10.77 -10.37
CA ARG A 67 9.95 11.67 -9.61
C ARG A 67 10.23 11.17 -8.20
N ASN A 68 9.26 10.51 -7.58
CA ASN A 68 9.21 10.31 -6.13
C ASN A 68 9.22 8.84 -5.71
N LEU A 69 8.93 7.92 -6.63
CA LEU A 69 8.89 6.51 -6.30
C LEU A 69 10.32 5.96 -6.18
N ASN A 70 10.74 5.77 -4.93
CA ASN A 70 11.95 5.04 -4.61
C ASN A 70 11.62 3.55 -4.53
N VAL A 71 11.85 2.83 -5.64
CA VAL A 71 11.62 1.38 -5.74
C VAL A 71 12.42 0.60 -4.69
N GLU A 72 13.63 1.04 -4.40
CA GLU A 72 14.57 0.37 -3.49
C GLU A 72 14.08 0.47 -2.04
N ALA A 73 13.61 1.65 -1.63
CA ALA A 73 13.05 1.87 -0.29
C ALA A 73 11.72 1.13 -0.07
N LEU A 74 10.97 0.81 -1.13
CA LEU A 74 9.75 -0.01 -1.03
C LEU A 74 10.05 -1.51 -0.81
N ALA A 75 11.29 -1.94 -1.02
CA ALA A 75 11.74 -3.32 -0.81
C ALA A 75 12.40 -3.53 0.57
N GLU A 76 12.71 -2.46 1.30
CA GLU A 76 13.23 -2.55 2.66
C GLU A 76 12.10 -2.93 3.63
N GLU A 77 12.42 -3.76 4.63
CA GLU A 77 11.49 -4.09 5.71
C GLU A 77 11.06 -2.80 6.42
N ALA A 78 9.82 -2.78 6.89
CA ALA A 78 9.27 -1.63 7.61
C ALA A 78 10.27 -1.19 8.69
N SER A 79 10.71 0.08 8.62
CA SER A 79 11.55 0.66 9.66
C SER A 79 10.92 0.37 11.02
N GLU A 80 11.71 -0.13 11.97
CA GLU A 80 11.21 -0.43 13.30
C GLU A 80 10.79 0.88 13.98
N PHE A 81 9.48 1.05 14.16
CA PHE A 81 8.92 2.13 14.97
C PHE A 81 8.68 1.61 16.38
N THR A 82 8.95 2.47 17.36
CA THR A 82 8.65 2.23 18.77
C THR A 82 7.31 2.85 19.16
N ALA A 83 6.79 2.48 20.34
CA ALA A 83 5.59 3.11 20.90
C ALA A 83 5.79 4.63 21.10
N ASP A 84 7.00 5.04 21.51
CA ASP A 84 7.34 6.44 21.75
C ASP A 84 7.33 7.26 20.45
N ASP A 85 7.70 6.66 19.31
CA ASP A 85 7.69 7.32 18.01
C ASP A 85 6.27 7.73 17.57
N ILE A 86 5.28 6.92 17.94
CA ILE A 86 3.89 7.07 17.49
C ILE A 86 2.99 7.77 18.51
N GLN A 87 3.35 7.78 19.79
CA GLN A 87 2.49 8.29 20.87
C GLN A 87 2.02 9.72 20.62
N LYS A 88 2.88 10.58 20.08
CA LYS A 88 2.58 11.99 19.74
C LYS A 88 1.52 12.16 18.64
N HIS A 89 1.22 11.11 17.89
CA HIS A 89 0.24 11.13 16.79
C HIS A 89 -1.15 10.70 17.25
N PHE A 90 -1.28 10.17 18.47
CA PHE A 90 -2.59 9.86 19.04
C PHE A 90 -3.31 11.11 19.52
N ILE A 91 -4.63 11.08 19.40
CA ILE A 91 -5.50 12.16 19.90
C ILE A 91 -5.61 11.98 21.41
N PRO A 92 -5.18 12.97 22.22
CA PRO A 92 -5.30 12.88 23.67
C PRO A 92 -6.75 12.68 24.11
N ASP A 93 -6.94 11.82 25.12
CA ASP A 93 -8.23 11.53 25.77
C ASP A 93 -9.34 10.96 24.86
N LEU A 94 -8.99 10.54 23.64
CA LEU A 94 -9.94 9.87 22.77
C LEU A 94 -10.10 8.41 23.19
N ASP A 95 -11.31 8.05 23.63
CA ASP A 95 -11.70 6.66 23.86
C ASP A 95 -11.90 5.94 22.50
N ALA A 96 -10.82 5.35 21.99
CA ALA A 96 -10.79 4.67 20.70
C ALA A 96 -9.79 3.50 20.67
N ILE A 97 -10.09 2.55 19.78
CA ILE A 97 -9.16 1.48 19.38
C ILE A 97 -8.19 2.04 18.36
N ASN A 98 -6.90 2.06 18.67
CA ASN A 98 -5.86 2.53 17.76
C ASN A 98 -5.25 1.35 17.02
N LEU A 99 -5.50 1.27 15.71
CA LEU A 99 -4.85 0.32 14.81
C LEU A 99 -3.71 1.02 14.06
N VAL A 100 -2.51 0.47 14.16
CA VAL A 100 -1.31 1.04 13.55
C VAL A 100 -0.93 0.25 12.32
N PHE A 101 -0.70 0.95 11.22
CA PHE A 101 -0.21 0.39 9.96
C PHE A 101 1.10 1.06 9.59
N VAL A 102 2.17 0.28 9.51
CA VAL A 102 3.48 0.76 9.07
C VAL A 102 3.67 0.37 7.62
N ASN A 103 3.78 1.36 6.73
CA ASN A 103 3.90 1.14 5.27
C ASN A 103 2.79 0.23 4.71
N GLY A 104 1.56 0.37 5.22
CA GLY A 104 0.40 -0.41 4.79
C GLY A 104 0.31 -1.82 5.39
N GLN A 105 1.25 -2.22 6.26
CA GLN A 105 1.19 -3.49 6.98
C GLN A 105 0.70 -3.26 8.41
N PHE A 106 -0.27 -4.07 8.85
CA PHE A 106 -0.78 -4.00 10.21
C PHE A 106 0.33 -4.36 11.22
N ASN A 107 0.51 -3.52 12.23
CA ASN A 107 1.48 -3.73 13.29
C ASN A 107 0.75 -3.92 14.62
N GLU A 108 0.67 -5.18 15.05
CA GLU A 108 -0.03 -5.57 16.27
C GLU A 108 0.62 -5.00 17.53
N SER A 109 1.95 -5.01 17.62
CA SER A 109 2.67 -4.57 18.83
C SER A 109 2.56 -3.07 19.08
N LEU A 110 2.31 -2.29 18.04
CA LEU A 110 2.04 -0.85 18.11
C LEU A 110 0.56 -0.51 18.24
N SER A 111 -0.34 -1.49 18.09
CA SER A 111 -1.79 -1.29 18.14
C SER A 111 -2.35 -1.51 19.54
N HIS A 112 -3.43 -0.79 19.88
CA HIS A 112 -4.15 -0.97 21.13
C HIS A 112 -5.29 -1.96 20.96
N LEU A 113 -4.99 -3.25 21.13
CA LEU A 113 -5.98 -4.34 21.03
C LEU A 113 -6.53 -4.82 22.38
N GLN A 114 -6.25 -4.09 23.46
CA GLN A 114 -6.79 -4.44 24.78
C GLN A 114 -8.25 -3.98 24.89
N ASN A 115 -9.10 -4.79 25.52
CA ASN A 115 -10.52 -4.49 25.76
C ASN A 115 -11.35 -4.27 24.48
N LEU A 116 -11.08 -5.04 23.41
CA LEU A 116 -11.95 -5.03 22.24
C LEU A 116 -13.39 -5.39 22.64
N PRO A 117 -14.40 -4.67 22.12
CA PRO A 117 -15.79 -5.01 22.33
C PRO A 117 -16.11 -6.45 21.93
N GLU A 118 -17.08 -7.05 22.62
CA GLU A 118 -17.56 -8.39 22.27
C GLU A 118 -18.00 -8.44 20.79
N GLY A 119 -17.53 -9.46 20.07
CA GLY A 119 -17.78 -9.64 18.64
C GLY A 119 -16.69 -9.07 17.72
N LEU A 120 -15.75 -8.28 18.23
CA LEU A 120 -14.58 -7.83 17.47
C LEU A 120 -13.38 -8.75 17.74
N HIS A 121 -12.89 -9.43 16.70
CA HIS A 121 -11.83 -10.44 16.75
C HIS A 121 -10.85 -10.28 15.60
#